data_AF-A0A672Z8P4-F1
#
_entry.id   AF-A0A672Z8P4-F1
#
_cell.length_a   1.000
_cell.length_b   1.000
_cell.length_c   1.000
_cell.angle_alpha   90.00
_cell.angle_beta   90.00
_cell.angle_gamma   90.00
#
_symmetry.space_group_name_H-M   'P 1'
#
loop_
_entity.id
_entity.type
_entity.pdbx_description
1 polymer ?
#
loop_
_entity_poly.entity_id
_entity_poly.type
_entity_poly.pdbx_seq_one_letter_code
_entity_poly.pdbx_strand_id
1 'polypeptide(L)'
;MAPTITAAMTNSEEHLTLTHRKPLVEKLRRERINSSIEQLKSLLGPEFLQQQPDSKMEKADILEMTVCFLRRLQQHHIVDSAAVDQGYSRCAQKVVNFLSKEEVQTQSQRRLKNHFNKLQVSSDMKEADFCLQRSTVQTSIIKQKSPVCSAPWRPW
;
A
#
# COMPACT_ATOMS: atom_id res chain seq x y z
N MET A 1 -70.85 -11.97 -25.83
CA MET A 1 -70.43 -11.15 -24.67
C MET A 1 -69.07 -11.69 -24.21
N ALA A 2 -68.01 -10.90 -24.36
CA ALA A 2 -66.66 -11.24 -23.90
C ALA A 2 -66.16 -10.13 -22.97
N PRO A 3 -65.49 -10.44 -21.85
CA PRO A 3 -65.04 -9.40 -20.93
C PRO A 3 -63.69 -8.82 -21.36
N THR A 4 -63.61 -7.50 -21.30
CA THR A 4 -62.39 -6.70 -21.48
C THR A 4 -61.48 -6.87 -20.28
N ILE A 5 -60.24 -7.28 -20.51
CA ILE A 5 -59.19 -7.36 -19.48
C ILE A 5 -58.46 -6.01 -19.48
N THR A 6 -58.82 -5.13 -18.53
CA THR A 6 -58.09 -3.89 -18.28
C THR A 6 -56.86 -4.22 -17.41
N ALA A 7 -55.68 -4.30 -18.02
CA ALA A 7 -54.42 -4.42 -17.32
C ALA A 7 -53.55 -3.18 -17.60
N ALA A 8 -53.64 -2.18 -16.74
CA ALA A 8 -52.65 -1.11 -16.64
C ALA A 8 -52.83 -0.42 -15.30
N MET A 9 -51.98 -0.70 -14.30
CA MET A 9 -51.66 0.18 -13.15
C MET A 9 -50.64 -0.54 -12.22
N THR A 10 -49.45 -0.95 -12.69
CA THR A 10 -48.38 -1.39 -11.77
C THR A 10 -46.95 -0.99 -12.17
N ASN A 11 -46.69 -0.57 -13.42
CA ASN A 11 -45.31 -0.29 -13.89
C ASN A 11 -44.73 1.08 -13.47
N SER A 12 -45.51 1.97 -12.81
CA SER A 12 -45.04 3.34 -12.54
C SER A 12 -44.30 3.51 -11.20
N GLU A 13 -44.62 2.71 -10.17
CA GLU A 13 -44.00 2.83 -8.85
C GLU A 13 -42.61 2.20 -8.78
N GLU A 14 -42.39 1.08 -9.48
CA GLU A 14 -41.11 0.38 -9.51
C GLU A 14 -40.01 1.19 -10.21
N HIS A 15 -40.37 1.92 -11.28
CA HIS A 15 -39.43 2.74 -12.04
C HIS A 15 -38.92 3.94 -11.23
N LEU A 16 -39.76 4.59 -10.40
CA LEU A 16 -39.38 5.71 -9.54
C LEU A 16 -38.42 5.30 -8.41
N THR A 17 -38.60 4.10 -7.85
CA THR A 17 -37.70 3.63 -6.78
C THR A 17 -36.31 3.25 -7.31
N LEU A 18 -36.20 2.76 -8.55
CA LEU A 18 -34.92 2.48 -9.19
C LEU A 18 -34.19 3.74 -9.66
N THR A 19 -34.92 4.77 -10.11
CA THR A 19 -34.33 6.05 -10.54
C THR A 19 -33.83 6.91 -9.37
N HIS A 20 -34.43 6.82 -8.18
CA HIS A 20 -33.97 7.56 -6.99
C HIS A 20 -32.90 6.84 -6.15
N ARG A 21 -32.85 5.49 -6.20
CA ARG A 21 -31.82 4.72 -5.48
C ARG A 21 -30.40 4.95 -6.01
N LYS A 22 -30.22 5.04 -7.34
CA LYS A 22 -28.90 5.30 -7.94
C LYS A 22 -28.30 6.66 -7.50
N PRO A 23 -29.03 7.79 -7.54
CA PRO A 23 -28.58 9.07 -6.99
C PRO A 23 -28.22 9.02 -5.50
N LEU A 24 -28.99 8.29 -4.69
CA LEU A 24 -28.73 8.16 -3.25
C LEU A 24 -27.43 7.38 -2.97
N VAL A 25 -27.23 6.26 -3.67
CA VAL A 25 -26.01 5.45 -3.54
C VAL A 25 -24.77 6.25 -3.95
N GLU A 26 -24.85 7.03 -5.03
CA GLU A 26 -23.75 7.88 -5.46
C GLU A 26 -23.49 9.03 -4.46
N LYS A 27 -24.53 9.60 -3.85
CA LYS A 27 -24.37 10.59 -2.77
C LYS A 27 -23.59 10.00 -1.59
N LEU A 28 -23.99 8.82 -1.10
CA LEU A 28 -23.29 8.12 -0.01
C LEU A 28 -21.85 7.76 -0.38
N ARG A 29 -21.60 7.36 -1.63
CA ARG A 29 -20.24 7.09 -2.12
C ARG A 29 -19.38 8.36 -2.07
N ARG A 30 -19.90 9.49 -2.53
CA ARG A 30 -19.20 10.80 -2.50
C ARG A 30 -18.94 11.26 -1.07
N GLU A 31 -19.90 11.10 -0.17
CA GLU A 31 -19.73 11.42 1.25
C GLU A 31 -18.62 10.57 1.89
N ARG A 32 -18.60 9.27 1.64
CA ARG A 32 -17.53 8.37 2.10
C ARG A 32 -16.16 8.80 1.58
N ILE A 33 -16.04 9.10 0.28
CA ILE A 33 -14.78 9.55 -0.32
C ILE A 33 -14.30 10.85 0.32
N ASN A 34 -15.21 11.83 0.51
CA ASN A 34 -14.86 13.10 1.13
C ASN A 34 -14.42 12.91 2.58
N SER A 35 -15.11 12.06 3.34
CA SER A 35 -14.72 11.74 4.71
C SER A 35 -13.32 11.13 4.78
N SER A 36 -12.99 10.19 3.88
CA SER A 36 -11.63 9.63 3.81
C SER A 36 -10.58 10.66 3.45
N ILE A 37 -10.87 11.62 2.55
CA ILE A 37 -9.92 12.70 2.21
C ILE A 37 -9.65 13.62 3.41
N GLU A 38 -10.67 13.97 4.19
CA GLU A 38 -10.49 14.75 5.42
C GLU A 38 -9.71 13.98 6.49
N GLN A 39 -9.95 12.66 6.61
CA GLN A 39 -9.14 11.80 7.47
C GLN A 39 -7.67 11.80 7.05
N LEU A 40 -7.38 11.66 5.74
CA LEU A 40 -6.02 11.76 5.23
C LEU A 40 -5.37 13.11 5.59
N LYS A 41 -6.10 14.21 5.43
CA LYS A 41 -5.64 15.54 5.83
C LYS A 41 -5.28 15.62 7.31
N SER A 42 -6.07 15.01 8.20
CA SER A 42 -5.77 14.98 9.64
C SER A 42 -4.59 14.08 10.03
N LEU A 43 -4.32 13.03 9.24
CA LEU A 43 -3.19 12.11 9.46
C LEU A 43 -1.87 12.68 8.93
N LEU A 44 -1.94 13.55 7.92
CA LEU A 44 -0.80 14.34 7.48
C LEU A 44 -0.42 15.30 8.60
N GLY A 45 0.75 15.04 9.22
CA GLY A 45 1.25 15.78 10.37
C GLY A 45 1.52 17.27 10.10
N PRO A 46 1.85 18.03 11.16
CA PRO A 46 2.11 19.48 11.08
C PRO A 46 3.25 19.85 10.13
N GLU A 47 4.15 18.92 9.78
CA GLU A 47 5.21 19.13 8.79
C GLU A 47 4.66 19.47 7.39
N PHE A 48 3.46 19.00 7.07
CA PHE A 48 2.80 19.28 5.79
C PHE A 48 1.84 20.48 5.88
N LEU A 49 1.27 20.72 7.06
CA LEU A 49 0.38 21.86 7.32
C LEU A 49 1.15 23.18 7.46
N GLN A 50 2.41 23.15 7.93
CA GLN A 50 3.27 24.34 8.00
C GLN A 50 3.59 24.95 6.63
N GLN A 51 3.50 24.19 5.54
CA GLN A 51 3.74 24.73 4.20
C GLN A 51 2.61 25.66 3.73
N GLN A 52 1.41 25.57 4.32
CA GLN A 52 0.26 26.41 3.99
C GLN A 52 -0.65 26.60 5.24
N PRO A 53 -0.33 27.53 6.15
CA PRO A 53 -1.12 27.77 7.36
C PRO A 53 -2.54 28.30 7.07
N ASP A 54 -2.69 29.07 5.98
CA ASP A 54 -3.93 29.79 5.65
C ASP A 54 -4.55 29.38 4.30
N SER A 55 -3.91 28.51 3.52
CA SER A 55 -4.50 28.02 2.27
C SER A 55 -5.28 26.74 2.50
N LYS A 56 -6.55 26.78 2.12
CA LYS A 56 -7.43 25.64 1.98
C LYS A 56 -6.77 24.60 1.06
N MET A 57 -6.05 23.63 1.63
CA MET A 57 -5.44 22.53 0.86
C MET A 57 -6.48 21.94 -0.11
N GLU A 58 -6.13 21.90 -1.38
CA GLU A 58 -7.01 21.31 -2.37
C GLU A 58 -7.01 19.78 -2.22
N LYS A 59 -8.07 19.13 -2.71
CA LYS A 59 -8.14 17.65 -2.65
C LYS A 59 -7.00 16.99 -3.41
N ALA A 60 -6.52 17.62 -4.48
CA ALA A 60 -5.36 17.14 -5.24
C ALA A 60 -4.09 17.17 -4.38
N ASP A 61 -3.84 18.29 -3.70
CA ASP A 61 -2.70 18.46 -2.79
C ASP A 61 -2.71 17.43 -1.66
N ILE A 62 -3.87 17.21 -1.02
CA ILE A 62 -4.01 16.21 0.05
C ILE A 62 -3.60 14.82 -0.46
N LEU A 63 -4.06 14.44 -1.66
CA LEU A 63 -3.73 13.14 -2.25
C LEU A 63 -2.25 13.05 -2.63
N GLU A 64 -1.67 14.10 -3.21
CA GLU A 64 -0.26 14.13 -3.57
C GLU A 64 0.65 14.04 -2.35
N MET A 65 0.39 14.85 -1.31
CA MET A 65 1.12 14.77 -0.03
C MET A 65 1.00 13.38 0.59
N THR A 66 -0.19 12.79 0.58
CA THR A 66 -0.42 11.42 1.10
C THR A 66 0.44 10.40 0.37
N VAL A 67 0.48 10.44 -0.97
CA VAL A 67 1.31 9.52 -1.76
C VAL A 67 2.81 9.72 -1.44
N CYS A 68 3.26 10.97 -1.32
CA CYS A 68 4.63 11.28 -0.95
C CYS A 68 4.97 10.72 0.44
N PHE A 69 4.09 10.93 1.42
CA PHE A 69 4.23 10.41 2.78
C PHE A 69 4.34 8.89 2.80
N LEU A 70 3.43 8.18 2.13
CA LEU A 70 3.44 6.71 2.08
C LEU A 70 4.70 6.15 1.42
N ARG A 71 5.19 6.78 0.34
CA ARG A 71 6.46 6.38 -0.30
C ARG A 71 7.65 6.55 0.64
N ARG A 72 7.66 7.63 1.43
CA ARG A 72 8.70 7.89 2.43
C ARG A 72 8.63 6.86 3.56
N LEU A 73 7.44 6.56 4.06
CA LEU A 73 7.22 5.58 5.12
C LEU A 73 7.69 4.18 4.69
N GLN A 74 7.37 3.77 3.46
CA GLN A 74 7.83 2.50 2.91
C GLN A 74 9.36 2.43 2.81
N GLN A 75 10.01 3.53 2.38
CA GLN A 75 11.48 3.60 2.35
C GLN A 75 12.08 3.53 3.75
N HIS A 76 11.52 4.25 4.72
CA HIS A 76 12.00 4.23 6.10
C HIS A 76 11.91 2.83 6.71
N HIS A 77 10.79 2.13 6.51
CA HIS A 77 10.63 0.76 7.01
C HIS A 77 11.65 -0.22 6.39
N ILE A 78 11.99 -0.05 5.10
CA ILE A 78 13.04 -0.86 4.45
C ILE A 78 14.41 -0.53 5.06
N VAL A 79 14.72 0.75 5.25
CA VAL A 79 16.00 1.19 5.84
C VAL A 79 16.14 0.70 7.29
N ASP A 80 15.09 0.80 8.09
CA ASP A 80 15.09 0.31 9.48
C ASP A 80 15.28 -1.20 9.55
N SER A 81 14.55 -1.96 8.72
CA SER A 81 14.72 -3.41 8.63
C SER A 81 16.14 -3.78 8.21
N ALA A 82 16.67 -3.14 7.17
CA ALA A 82 18.02 -3.37 6.69
C ALA A 82 19.07 -3.04 7.75
N ALA A 83 18.89 -1.96 8.52
CA ALA A 83 19.78 -1.58 9.60
C ALA A 83 19.78 -2.62 10.75
N VAL A 84 18.60 -3.15 11.11
CA VAL A 84 18.45 -4.23 12.10
C VAL A 84 19.10 -5.51 11.60
N ASP A 85 18.84 -5.91 10.35
CA ASP A 85 19.40 -7.11 9.74
C ASP A 85 20.92 -7.01 9.60
N GLN A 86 21.43 -5.84 9.23
CA GLN A 86 22.87 -5.56 9.17
C GLN A 86 23.52 -5.61 10.57
N GLY A 87 22.89 -5.01 11.58
CA GLY A 87 23.35 -5.05 12.96
C GLY A 87 23.42 -6.47 13.51
N TYR A 88 22.37 -7.26 13.26
CA TYR A 88 22.32 -8.68 13.61
C TYR A 88 23.40 -9.49 12.90
N SER A 89 23.53 -9.33 11.57
CA SER A 89 24.53 -10.03 10.76
C SER A 89 25.95 -9.75 11.23
N ARG A 90 26.27 -8.49 11.54
CA ARG A 90 27.57 -8.10 12.10
C ARG A 90 27.82 -8.73 13.47
N CYS A 91 26.80 -8.81 14.33
CA CYS A 91 26.90 -9.49 15.62
C CYS A 91 27.15 -10.99 15.44
N ALA A 92 26.36 -11.66 14.61
CA ALA A 92 26.50 -13.08 14.29
C ALA A 92 27.91 -13.41 13.73
N GLN A 93 28.42 -12.59 12.80
CA GLN A 93 29.78 -12.73 12.28
C GLN A 93 30.83 -12.61 13.38
N LYS A 94 30.69 -11.65 14.30
CA LYS A 94 31.61 -11.51 15.43
C LYS A 94 31.61 -12.75 16.33
N VAL A 95 30.43 -13.33 16.61
CA VAL A 95 30.32 -14.56 17.41
C VAL A 95 31.02 -15.72 16.71
N VAL A 96 30.75 -15.93 15.41
CA VAL A 96 31.41 -16.99 14.63
C VAL A 96 32.93 -16.79 14.60
N ASN A 97 33.40 -15.55 14.42
CA ASN A 97 34.82 -15.22 14.41
C ASN A 97 35.47 -15.47 15.76
N PHE A 98 34.82 -15.09 16.86
CA PHE A 98 35.31 -15.32 18.22
C PHE A 98 35.44 -16.81 18.51
N LEU A 99 34.40 -17.59 18.22
CA LEU A 99 34.41 -19.05 18.41
C LEU A 99 35.45 -19.76 17.54
N SER A 100 35.84 -19.17 16.40
CA SER A 100 36.83 -19.76 15.48
C SER A 100 38.28 -19.53 15.88
N LYS A 101 38.56 -18.62 16.81
CA LYS A 101 39.94 -18.31 17.25
C LYS A 101 40.49 -19.29 18.29
N GLU A 102 39.65 -20.13 18.86
CA GLU A 102 40.03 -21.05 19.94
C GLU A 102 40.47 -22.41 19.37
N GLU A 103 41.68 -22.87 19.72
CA GLU A 103 42.28 -24.12 19.21
C GLU A 103 41.51 -25.38 19.67
N VAL A 104 40.92 -25.34 20.87
CA VAL A 104 40.15 -26.46 21.42
C VAL A 104 38.69 -26.05 21.60
N GLN A 105 37.85 -26.39 20.63
CA GLN A 105 36.42 -26.11 20.71
C GLN A 105 35.65 -27.19 21.46
N THR A 106 34.86 -26.77 22.44
CA THR A 106 33.88 -27.62 23.11
C THR A 106 32.73 -28.01 22.16
N GLN A 107 32.00 -29.09 22.47
CA GLN A 107 30.87 -29.53 21.64
C GLN A 107 29.76 -28.46 21.55
N SER A 108 29.53 -27.70 22.62
CA SER A 108 28.55 -26.61 22.65
C SER A 108 28.96 -25.44 21.73
N GLN A 109 30.25 -25.07 21.70
CA GLN A 109 30.76 -24.04 20.78
C GLN A 109 30.59 -24.42 19.31
N ARG A 110 30.85 -25.69 18.95
CA ARG A 110 30.62 -26.18 17.58
C ARG A 110 29.15 -26.12 17.19
N ARG A 111 28.25 -26.54 18.08
CA ARG A 111 26.79 -26.46 17.86
C ARG A 111 26.34 -25.02 17.66
N LEU A 112 26.82 -24.11 18.51
CA LEU A 112 26.49 -22.69 18.44
C LEU A 112 26.99 -22.05 17.13
N LYS A 113 28.25 -22.32 16.74
CA LYS A 113 28.83 -21.84 15.48
C LYS A 113 28.03 -22.30 14.26
N ASN A 114 27.66 -23.58 14.21
CA ASN A 114 26.85 -24.14 13.10
C ASN A 114 25.46 -23.49 13.01
N HIS A 115 24.86 -23.17 14.16
CA HIS A 115 23.57 -22.46 14.20
C HIS A 115 23.67 -21.07 13.57
N PHE A 116 24.67 -20.26 13.94
CA PHE A 116 24.87 -18.93 13.34
C PHE A 116 25.20 -18.98 11.85
N ASN A 117 26.02 -19.94 11.40
CA ASN A 117 26.31 -20.11 9.98
C ASN A 117 25.05 -20.46 9.16
N LYS A 118 24.16 -21.30 9.70
CA LYS A 118 22.89 -21.66 9.04
C LYS A 118 21.96 -20.46 8.90
N LEU A 119 21.96 -19.54 9.86
CA LEU A 119 21.14 -18.33 9.82
C LEU A 119 21.68 -17.30 8.82
N GLN A 120 22.99 -17.20 8.61
CA GLN A 120 23.58 -16.28 7.63
C GLN A 120 23.22 -16.63 6.18
N VAL A 121 23.22 -17.91 5.82
CA VAL A 121 22.84 -18.38 4.47
C VAL A 121 21.39 -18.03 4.11
N SER A 122 20.52 -17.85 5.12
CA SER A 122 19.10 -17.51 4.89
C SER A 122 18.87 -16.01 4.63
N SER A 123 19.83 -15.13 4.92
CA SER A 123 19.66 -13.67 4.83
C SER A 123 20.03 -13.10 3.45
N ASP A 124 21.04 -13.69 2.79
CA ASP A 124 21.57 -13.18 1.50
C ASP A 124 20.60 -13.32 0.31
N MET A 125 19.50 -14.08 0.45
CA MET A 125 18.55 -14.32 -0.65
C MET A 125 17.39 -13.33 -0.72
N LYS A 126 17.30 -12.33 0.17
CA LYS A 126 16.15 -11.41 0.22
C LYS A 126 16.41 -10.00 -0.31
N GLU A 127 17.66 -9.67 -0.65
CA GLU A 127 18.06 -8.30 -0.97
C GLU A 127 18.14 -7.99 -2.48
N ALA A 128 18.17 -9.01 -3.34
CA ALA A 128 18.44 -8.82 -4.77
C ALA A 128 17.23 -8.38 -5.63
N ASP A 129 15.99 -8.49 -5.16
CA ASP A 129 14.81 -8.38 -6.04
C ASP A 129 14.04 -7.04 -5.99
N PHE A 130 14.37 -6.10 -5.10
CA PHE A 130 13.50 -4.91 -4.89
C PHE A 130 14.06 -3.55 -5.31
N CYS A 131 15.30 -3.49 -5.82
CA CYS A 131 15.93 -2.23 -6.24
C CYS A 131 15.56 -1.76 -7.66
N LEU A 132 14.80 -2.52 -8.46
CA LEU A 132 14.55 -2.19 -9.87
C LEU A 132 13.29 -1.33 -10.15
N GLN A 133 12.69 -0.68 -9.16
CA GLN A 133 11.46 0.12 -9.38
C GLN A 133 11.54 1.59 -8.97
N ARG A 134 12.73 2.18 -8.91
CA ARG A 134 12.82 3.64 -8.76
C ARG A 134 13.39 4.34 -10.01
N SER A 135 12.48 5.09 -10.61
CA SER A 135 12.70 6.27 -11.45
C SER A 135 12.91 6.05 -12.94
N THR A 136 11.81 6.16 -13.70
CA THR A 136 11.71 7.16 -14.78
C THR A 136 10.24 7.49 -14.96
N VAL A 137 9.75 8.54 -14.29
CA VAL A 137 8.54 9.24 -14.77
C VAL A 137 9.00 10.06 -15.98
N GLN A 138 9.11 9.40 -17.12
CA GLN A 138 9.03 10.07 -18.41
C GLN A 138 7.58 9.93 -18.87
N THR A 139 6.94 11.08 -18.95
CA THR A 139 5.75 11.32 -19.76
C THR A 139 6.02 10.82 -21.17
N SER A 140 5.63 9.58 -21.47
CA SER A 140 5.55 9.09 -22.83
C SER A 140 4.38 8.13 -22.95
N ILE A 141 3.42 8.56 -23.75
CA ILE A 141 2.25 7.81 -24.18
C ILE A 141 2.77 6.58 -24.92
N ILE A 142 2.80 5.42 -24.26
CA ILE A 142 3.06 4.14 -24.92
C ILE A 142 1.92 3.18 -24.61
N LYS A 143 1.15 2.94 -25.67
CA LYS A 143 0.05 1.99 -25.80
C LYS A 143 0.60 0.57 -25.62
N GLN A 144 0.67 0.06 -24.39
CA GLN A 144 0.97 -1.35 -24.11
C GLN A 144 -0.29 -2.07 -23.68
N LYS A 145 -0.57 -3.13 -24.44
CA LYS A 145 -1.76 -3.98 -24.36
C LYS A 145 -1.37 -5.17 -23.49
N SER A 146 -1.89 -5.25 -22.27
CA SER A 146 -1.79 -6.45 -21.42
C SER A 146 -3.19 -6.84 -20.93
N PRO A 147 -3.53 -8.16 -20.92
CA PRO A 147 -4.89 -8.62 -20.71
C PRO A 147 -5.09 -9.01 -19.24
N VAL A 148 -5.38 -8.03 -18.38
CA VAL A 148 -6.10 -8.29 -17.14
C VAL A 148 -7.14 -7.22 -17.01
N CYS A 149 -8.39 -7.67 -16.97
CA CYS A 149 -9.62 -6.88 -17.02
C CYS A 149 -9.71 -5.91 -15.83
N SER A 150 -9.03 -4.76 -15.91
CA SER A 150 -9.45 -3.58 -15.16
C SER A 150 -10.72 -3.10 -15.83
N ALA A 151 -11.87 -3.50 -15.29
CA ALA A 151 -13.13 -2.91 -15.67
C ALA A 151 -12.92 -1.37 -15.61
N PRO A 152 -13.05 -0.66 -16.74
CA PRO A 152 -12.96 0.79 -16.71
C PRO A 152 -14.04 1.23 -15.74
N TRP A 153 -13.66 2.10 -14.80
CA TRP A 153 -14.57 2.74 -13.86
C TRP A 153 -15.89 3.01 -14.57
N ARG A 154 -16.93 2.25 -14.23
CA ARG A 154 -18.25 2.48 -14.80
C ARG A 154 -18.82 3.69 -14.10
N PRO A 155 -19.16 4.77 -14.83
CA PRO A 155 -20.00 5.81 -14.27
C PRO A 155 -21.33 5.16 -13.89
N TRP A 156 -21.77 5.36 -12.65
CA TRP A 156 -23.14 5.06 -12.24
C TRP A 156 -24.08 6.17 -12.69
#